data_AF-A0A2A9ETA0-F1
#
_entry.id   AF-A0A2A9ETA0-F1
#
_cell.length_a   1.000
_cell.length_b   1.000
_cell.length_c   1.000
_cell.angle_alpha   90.00
_cell.angle_beta   90.00
_cell.angle_gamma   90.00
#
_symmetry.space_group_name_H-M   'P 1'
#
loop_
_entity.id
_entity.type
_entity.pdbx_description
1 polymer ?
#
loop_
_entity_poly.entity_id
_entity_poly.type
_entity_poly.pdbx_seq_one_letter_code
_entity_poly.pdbx_strand_id
1 'polypeptide(L)'
;MHFFGDRVVGDQVHNQLMLLPAVPTAIELRASGDPASLARVSSDWLQGLLERRYVREEWVHRRTVYAHRYVVAGTGEPLCEAFDYRSAPAGLGSGTSRVAIGELGPPDRVVEVEVER
;
A
#
# COMPACT_ATOMS: atom_id res chain seq x y z
N MET A 1 5.62 -8.74 2.43
CA MET A 1 5.74 -9.82 3.44
C MET A 1 7.12 -10.45 3.32
N HIS A 2 7.77 -10.70 4.45
CA HIS A 2 9.12 -11.24 4.55
C HIS A 2 9.11 -12.46 5.46
N PHE A 3 9.74 -13.55 5.01
CA PHE A 3 9.89 -14.79 5.77
C PHE A 3 11.36 -14.97 6.16
N PHE A 4 11.61 -15.28 7.43
CA PHE A 4 12.95 -15.44 8.02
C PHE A 4 13.13 -16.82 8.66
N GLY A 5 12.55 -17.87 8.08
CA GLY A 5 12.67 -19.25 8.56
C GLY A 5 11.68 -19.60 9.67
N ASP A 6 11.79 -18.94 10.83
CA ASP A 6 10.90 -19.13 11.99
C ASP A 6 10.00 -17.91 12.25
N ARG A 7 10.02 -16.93 11.35
CA ARG A 7 9.31 -15.66 11.51
C ARG A 7 8.72 -15.17 10.18
N VAL A 8 7.54 -14.56 10.25
CA VAL A 8 6.98 -13.74 9.19
C VAL A 8 6.76 -12.31 9.68
N VAL A 9 7.11 -11.34 8.85
CA VAL A 9 6.75 -9.93 9.04
C VAL A 9 6.12 -9.37 7.77
N GLY A 10 4.98 -8.71 7.88
CA GLY A 10 4.26 -8.06 6.79
C GLY A 10 3.69 -6.73 7.25
N ASP A 11 3.46 -5.83 6.31
CA ASP A 11 2.78 -4.55 6.50
C ASP A 11 2.30 -4.10 5.10
N GLN A 12 2.29 -2.81 4.78
CA GLN A 12 1.93 -2.23 3.47
C GLN A 12 2.28 -3.12 2.28
N VAL A 13 1.29 -3.32 1.41
CA VAL A 13 1.37 -4.25 0.28
C VAL A 13 1.87 -3.51 -0.96
N HIS A 14 3.16 -3.19 -0.99
CA HIS A 14 3.77 -2.58 -2.18
C HIS A 14 4.59 -3.62 -2.93
N ASN A 15 4.42 -3.64 -4.25
CA ASN A 15 5.19 -4.49 -5.18
C ASN A 15 6.72 -4.24 -5.19
N GLN A 16 7.23 -3.28 -4.42
CA GLN A 16 8.65 -2.91 -4.37
C GLN A 16 9.16 -2.64 -2.94
N LEU A 17 8.39 -2.96 -1.89
CA LEU A 17 8.88 -2.82 -0.51
C LEU A 17 9.91 -3.92 -0.23
N MET A 18 11.18 -3.60 -0.44
CA MET A 18 12.32 -4.37 0.08
C MET A 18 12.53 -4.13 1.58
N LEU A 19 11.86 -3.13 2.14
CA LEU A 19 11.92 -2.71 3.54
C LEU A 19 10.50 -2.52 4.07
N LEU A 20 10.29 -2.69 5.37
CA LEU A 20 9.03 -2.38 6.05
C LEU A 20 8.99 -0.89 6.44
N PRO A 21 7.80 -0.29 6.62
CA PRO A 21 7.71 1.07 7.12
C PRO A 21 8.36 1.18 8.51
N ALA A 22 8.96 2.34 8.80
CA ALA A 22 9.62 2.59 10.09
C ALA A 22 8.63 2.60 11.27
N VAL A 23 7.38 3.00 11.00
CA VAL A 23 6.26 2.93 11.93
C VAL A 23 5.28 1.89 11.39
N PRO A 24 4.97 0.83 12.15
CA PRO A 24 4.00 -0.17 11.73
C PRO A 24 2.62 0.45 11.47
N THR A 25 1.93 -0.04 10.45
CA THR A 25 0.54 0.36 10.20
C THR A 25 -0.44 -0.56 10.96
N ALA A 26 -1.74 -0.24 10.89
CA ALA A 26 -2.77 -1.07 11.51
C ALA A 26 -2.99 -2.43 10.80
N ILE A 27 -2.31 -2.69 9.69
CA ILE A 27 -2.24 -4.01 9.04
C ILE A 27 -0.92 -4.75 9.27
N GLU A 28 -0.10 -4.37 10.27
CA GLU A 28 1.12 -5.13 10.59
C GLU A 28 0.79 -6.61 10.84
N LEU A 29 1.55 -7.49 10.16
CA LEU A 29 1.68 -8.89 10.48
C LEU A 29 3.03 -9.11 11.14
N ARG A 30 3.04 -9.69 12.34
CA ARG A 30 4.26 -10.16 12.99
C ARG A 30 3.97 -11.47 13.70
N ALA A 31 4.61 -12.55 13.25
CA ALA A 31 4.42 -13.88 13.82
C ALA A 31 5.74 -14.66 13.85
N SER A 32 5.86 -15.59 14.79
CA SER A 32 6.95 -16.57 14.88
C SER A 32 6.38 -17.96 15.13
N GLY A 33 7.02 -18.99 14.60
CA GLY A 33 6.58 -20.37 14.75
C GLY A 33 7.15 -21.31 13.69
N ASP A 34 6.59 -22.51 13.63
CA ASP A 34 6.92 -23.45 12.55
C ASP A 34 6.33 -23.00 11.20
N PRO A 35 6.87 -23.48 10.07
CA PRO A 35 6.43 -23.07 8.75
C PRO A 35 4.92 -23.28 8.47
N ALA A 36 4.29 -24.32 9.03
CA ALA A 36 2.88 -24.58 8.79
C ALA A 36 2.00 -23.55 9.52
N SER A 37 2.35 -23.24 10.77
CA SER A 37 1.70 -22.17 11.54
C SER A 37 1.86 -20.80 10.86
N LEU A 38 3.07 -20.49 10.36
CA LEU A 38 3.34 -19.23 9.66
C LEU A 38 2.59 -19.12 8.33
N ALA A 39 2.47 -20.21 7.57
CA ALA A 39 1.68 -20.25 6.35
C ALA A 39 0.20 -19.95 6.64
N ARG A 40 -0.35 -20.55 7.70
CA ARG A 40 -1.74 -20.32 8.11
C ARG A 40 -1.99 -18.87 8.48
N VAL A 41 -1.17 -18.30 9.38
CA VAL A 41 -1.31 -16.91 9.80
C VAL A 41 -1.14 -15.94 8.64
N SER A 42 -0.22 -16.23 7.71
CA SER A 42 -0.04 -15.41 6.50
C SER A 42 -1.26 -15.45 5.59
N SER A 43 -1.89 -16.63 5.45
CA SER A 43 -3.13 -16.80 4.70
C SER A 43 -4.29 -16.03 5.34
N ASP A 44 -4.47 -16.16 6.65
CA ASP A 44 -5.52 -15.47 7.39
C ASP A 44 -5.35 -13.94 7.29
N TRP A 45 -4.10 -13.46 7.36
CA TRP A 45 -3.79 -12.05 7.17
C TRP A 45 -4.13 -11.56 5.76
N LEU A 46 -3.71 -12.29 4.71
CA LEU A 46 -4.03 -11.94 3.32
C LEU A 46 -5.54 -11.96 3.06
N GLN A 47 -6.25 -12.95 3.58
CA GLN A 47 -7.71 -13.03 3.49
C GLN A 47 -8.37 -11.82 4.16
N GLY A 48 -7.92 -11.47 5.37
CA GLY A 48 -8.41 -10.29 6.08
C GLY A 48 -8.13 -8.96 5.37
N LEU A 49 -7.12 -8.89 4.49
CA LEU A 49 -6.94 -7.75 3.58
C LEU A 49 -7.94 -7.82 2.42
N LEU A 50 -8.07 -8.96 1.75
CA LEU A 50 -8.96 -9.14 0.58
C LEU A 50 -10.45 -8.96 0.90
N GLU A 51 -10.86 -9.15 2.14
CA GLU A 51 -12.23 -8.93 2.60
C GLU A 51 -12.57 -7.44 2.80
N ARG A 52 -11.58 -6.56 2.87
CA ARG A 52 -11.80 -5.11 3.02
C ARG A 52 -12.24 -4.49 1.70
N ARG A 53 -13.13 -3.52 1.79
CA ARG A 53 -13.47 -2.66 0.64
C ARG A 53 -12.40 -1.59 0.50
N TYR A 54 -11.84 -1.46 -0.71
CA TYR A 54 -10.84 -0.44 -1.02
C TYR A 54 -11.37 0.57 -2.03
N VAL A 55 -10.84 1.78 -1.93
CA VAL A 55 -10.93 2.78 -2.99
C VAL A 55 -9.51 3.17 -3.43
N ARG A 56 -9.38 3.56 -4.70
CA ARG A 56 -8.17 4.13 -5.25
C ARG A 56 -8.32 5.63 -5.37
N GLU A 57 -7.53 6.35 -4.59
CA GLU A 57 -7.39 7.79 -4.69
C GLU A 57 -6.34 8.11 -5.76
N GLU A 58 -6.67 8.96 -6.72
CA GLU A 58 -5.83 9.28 -7.88
C GLU A 58 -5.55 10.78 -7.98
N TRP A 59 -4.29 11.13 -8.26
CA TRP A 59 -3.85 12.47 -8.64
C TRP A 59 -3.47 12.48 -10.11
N VAL A 60 -3.99 13.45 -10.84
CA VAL A 60 -4.00 13.50 -12.30
C VAL A 60 -3.33 14.77 -12.80
N HIS A 61 -2.34 14.60 -13.67
CA HIS A 61 -1.71 15.70 -14.39
C HIS A 61 -1.70 15.41 -15.88
N ARG A 62 -2.14 16.38 -16.69
CA ARG A 62 -2.25 16.23 -18.15
C ARG A 62 -2.99 14.97 -18.59
N ARG A 63 -4.06 14.63 -17.86
CA ARG A 63 -4.92 13.44 -18.06
C ARG A 63 -4.26 12.10 -17.73
N THR A 64 -3.05 12.11 -17.17
CA THR A 64 -2.34 10.91 -16.70
C THR A 64 -2.39 10.86 -15.17
N VAL A 65 -2.74 9.69 -14.61
CA VAL A 65 -2.59 9.45 -13.17
C VAL A 65 -1.10 9.38 -12.86
N TYR A 66 -0.57 10.37 -12.15
CA TYR A 66 0.85 10.40 -11.77
C TYR A 66 1.08 9.91 -10.35
N ALA A 67 0.05 9.90 -9.50
CA ALA A 67 0.13 9.30 -8.18
C ALA A 67 -1.20 8.61 -7.85
N HIS A 68 -1.14 7.52 -7.12
CA HIS A 68 -2.32 6.89 -6.55
C HIS A 68 -2.02 6.16 -5.25
N ARG A 69 -3.03 6.07 -4.37
CA ARG A 69 -2.99 5.18 -3.21
C ARG A 69 -4.28 4.39 -3.07
N TYR A 70 -4.14 3.15 -2.63
CA TYR A 70 -5.25 2.31 -2.23
C TYR A 70 -5.48 2.50 -0.73
N VAL A 71 -6.71 2.82 -0.36
CA VAL A 71 -7.10 3.03 1.04
C VAL A 71 -8.36 2.24 1.37
N VAL A 72 -8.50 1.82 2.62
CA VAL A 72 -9.71 1.17 3.11
C VAL A 72 -10.87 2.18 3.05
N ALA A 73 -11.95 1.79 2.39
CA ALA A 73 -13.14 2.62 2.23
C ALA A 73 -13.72 2.98 3.62
N GLY A 74 -14.00 4.26 3.85
CA GLY A 74 -14.58 4.78 5.08
C GLY A 74 -13.58 5.14 6.18
N THR A 75 -12.46 4.41 6.32
CA THR A 75 -11.41 4.75 7.31
C THR A 75 -10.24 5.51 6.72
N GLY A 76 -9.98 5.39 5.41
CA GLY A 76 -8.84 6.02 4.75
C GLY A 76 -7.50 5.38 5.10
N GLU A 77 -7.50 4.22 5.76
CA GLU A 77 -6.27 3.51 6.13
C GLU A 77 -5.49 3.08 4.87
N PRO A 78 -4.21 3.46 4.71
CA PRO A 78 -3.46 3.18 3.49
C PRO A 78 -3.02 1.72 3.38
N LEU A 79 -3.25 1.13 2.21
CA LEU A 79 -2.75 -0.20 1.86
C LEU A 79 -1.40 -0.12 1.12
N CYS A 80 -1.37 0.66 0.05
CA CYS A 80 -0.18 0.89 -0.77
C CYS A 80 -0.34 2.12 -1.65
N GLU A 81 0.80 2.61 -2.17
CA GLU A 81 0.86 3.82 -2.99
C GLU A 81 1.89 3.67 -4.12
N ALA A 82 1.70 4.46 -5.18
CA ALA A 82 2.65 4.57 -6.28
C ALA A 82 2.71 6.00 -6.83
N PHE A 83 3.89 6.40 -7.30
CA PHE A 83 4.18 7.73 -7.82
C PHE A 83 5.06 7.65 -9.07
N ASP A 84 4.65 8.29 -10.16
CA ASP A 84 5.39 8.44 -11.42
C ASP A 84 5.84 9.90 -11.61
N TYR A 85 7.10 10.14 -11.27
CA TYR A 85 7.73 11.46 -11.36
C TYR A 85 7.78 12.03 -12.78
N ARG A 86 7.71 11.18 -13.82
CA ARG A 86 7.76 11.64 -15.23
C ARG A 86 6.44 12.25 -15.68
N SER A 87 5.36 11.84 -15.03
CA SER A 87 4.00 12.31 -15.31
C SER A 87 3.54 13.39 -14.33
N ALA A 88 4.30 13.63 -13.26
CA ALA A 88 3.99 14.62 -12.22
C ALA A 88 4.15 16.07 -12.72
N PRO A 89 3.39 17.03 -12.15
CA PRO A 89 3.64 18.46 -12.34
C PRO A 89 5.10 18.84 -12.02
N ALA A 90 5.65 19.80 -12.78
CA ALA A 90 7.00 20.30 -12.52
C ALA A 90 7.11 20.87 -11.10
N GLY A 91 8.21 20.56 -10.41
CA GLY A 91 8.44 20.97 -9.02
C GLY A 91 7.94 19.97 -7.97
N LEU A 92 7.16 18.96 -8.37
CA LEU A 92 6.83 17.83 -7.49
C LEU A 92 7.89 16.73 -7.66
N GLY A 93 8.76 16.58 -6.66
CA GLY A 93 9.70 15.47 -6.57
C GLY A 93 10.97 15.59 -7.42
N SER A 94 11.61 16.78 -7.47
CA SER A 94 12.95 16.89 -8.04
C SER A 94 13.99 16.29 -7.09
N GLY A 95 14.43 15.07 -7.38
CA GLY A 95 15.63 14.46 -6.81
C GLY A 95 15.35 13.54 -5.63
N THR A 96 15.38 12.23 -5.90
CA THR A 96 15.52 11.10 -4.94
C THR A 96 14.57 11.00 -3.74
N SER A 97 13.78 12.03 -3.45
CA SER A 97 12.83 12.06 -2.34
C SER A 97 11.47 11.67 -2.89
N ARG A 98 10.97 10.52 -2.47
CA ARG A 98 9.58 10.12 -2.69
C ARG A 98 8.71 11.22 -2.08
N VAL A 99 7.95 11.95 -2.89
CA VAL A 99 6.88 12.78 -2.34
C VAL A 99 5.90 11.80 -1.71
N ALA A 100 5.74 11.87 -0.38
CA ALA A 100 4.73 11.08 0.28
C ALA A 100 3.37 11.51 -0.27
N ILE A 101 2.52 10.59 -0.72
CA ILE A 101 1.24 10.96 -1.32
C ILE A 101 0.38 11.81 -0.36
N GLY A 102 0.57 11.66 0.95
CA GLY A 102 -0.06 12.51 1.97
C GLY A 102 0.26 14.00 1.86
N GLU A 103 1.30 14.39 1.13
CA GLU A 103 1.71 15.79 0.91
C GLU A 103 1.13 16.40 -0.38
N LEU A 104 0.44 15.60 -1.22
CA LEU A 104 -0.10 16.03 -2.51
C LEU A 104 -1.44 16.79 -2.41
N GLY A 105 -2.00 16.94 -1.21
CA GLY A 105 -3.35 17.45 -1.02
C GLY A 105 -4.43 16.40 -1.38
N PRO A 106 -5.71 16.80 -1.51
CA PRO A 106 -6.79 15.87 -1.82
C PRO A 106 -6.61 15.24 -3.22
N PRO A 107 -7.09 14.00 -3.44
CA PRO A 107 -7.04 13.39 -4.75
C PRO A 107 -8.01 14.07 -5.73
N ASP A 108 -7.68 14.03 -7.01
CA ASP A 108 -8.55 14.50 -8.09
C ASP A 108 -9.72 13.53 -8.34
N ARG A 109 -9.53 12.25 -8.03
CA ARG A 109 -10.53 11.20 -8.21
C ARG A 109 -10.46 10.16 -7.10
N VAL A 110 -11.62 9.59 -6.79
CA VAL A 110 -11.75 8.40 -5.94
C VAL A 110 -12.48 7.34 -6.76
N VAL A 111 -11.83 6.20 -6.97
CA VAL A 111 -12.33 5.10 -7.81
C VAL A 111 -12.60 3.90 -6.93
N GLU A 112 -13.78 3.29 -7.04
CA GLU A 112 -14.05 2.02 -6.36
C GLU A 112 -13.21 0.89 -6.96
N VAL A 113 -12.65 0.05 -6.11
CA VAL A 113 -11.85 -1.09 -6.54
C VAL A 113 -12.71 -2.33 -6.49
N GLU A 114 -12.98 -2.92 -7.65
CA GLU A 114 -13.61 -4.22 -7.75
C GLU A 114 -12.56 -5.31 -7.62
N VAL A 115 -12.77 -6.24 -6.68
CA VAL A 115 -11.95 -7.44 -6.54
C VAL A 115 -12.66 -8.53 -7.34
N GLU A 116 -12.10 -8.94 -8.47
CA GLU A 116 -12.54 -10.16 -9.15
C GLU A 116 -12.26 -11.35 -8.22
N ARG A 117 -13.32 -12.10 -7.88
CA ARG A 117 -13.26 -13.27 -7.00
C ARG A 117 -13.32 -14.56 -7.80
#